data_AF-A0A4Q1KZ52-F1
#
_entry.id   AF-A0A4Q1KZ52-F1
#
_cell.length_a   1.000
_cell.length_b   1.000
_cell.length_c   1.000
_cell.angle_alpha   90.00
_cell.angle_beta   90.00
_cell.angle_gamma   90.00
#
_symmetry.space_group_name_H-M   'P 1'
#
loop_
_entity.id
_entity.type
_entity.pdbx_description
1 polymer ?
#
loop_
_entity_poly.entity_id
_entity_poly.type
_entity_poly.pdbx_seq_one_letter_code
_entity_poly.pdbx_strand_id
1 'polypeptide(L)'
;MSYPKYLFKDIYWSFSIGAIDTIEQFVVEMEKYYKTISGKNFPLKWDEVVFDFPKLELQYLKYTDDDFEEPYELVEADNGLNFTVKELFYKVHQVGVNLENDDNCYFEGLLYSNDENENVPIYFLRTGS
;
A
#
# COMPACT_ATOMS: atom_id res chain seq x y z
N MET A 1 0.85 -15.66 15.46
CA MET A 1 1.29 -14.25 15.33
C MET A 1 0.04 -13.37 15.40
N SER A 2 0.13 -12.09 15.76
CA SER A 2 -1.04 -11.18 15.71
C SER A 2 -0.82 -10.20 14.58
N TYR A 3 -1.67 -10.24 13.56
CA TYR A 3 -1.61 -9.35 12.42
C TYR A 3 -2.55 -8.15 12.61
N PRO A 4 -2.08 -6.91 12.45
CA PRO A 4 -2.96 -5.75 12.53
C PRO A 4 -4.09 -5.81 11.51
N LYS A 5 -5.35 -5.68 11.94
CA LYS A 5 -6.50 -5.88 11.05
C LYS A 5 -6.62 -4.83 9.95
N TYR A 6 -6.32 -3.57 10.25
CA TYR A 6 -6.45 -2.45 9.32
C TYR A 6 -5.27 -1.50 9.46
N LEU A 7 -4.70 -1.07 8.33
CA LEU A 7 -3.64 -0.05 8.29
C LEU A 7 -3.98 1.07 7.31
N PHE A 8 -3.34 2.23 7.55
CA PHE A 8 -3.34 3.38 6.67
C PHE A 8 -4.73 3.86 6.24
N LYS A 9 -5.70 3.74 7.15
CA LYS A 9 -7.01 4.37 6.98
C LYS A 9 -6.86 5.88 6.96
N ASP A 10 -7.73 6.54 6.20
CA ASP A 10 -7.83 7.99 6.09
C ASP A 10 -6.54 8.66 5.55
N ILE A 11 -5.77 7.92 4.75
CA ILE A 11 -4.62 8.44 4.02
C ILE A 11 -5.00 8.67 2.56
N TYR A 12 -5.00 9.93 2.12
CA TYR A 12 -5.24 10.27 0.73
C TYR A 12 -4.00 9.98 -0.12
N TRP A 13 -4.15 9.06 -1.07
CA TRP A 13 -3.14 8.75 -2.07
C TRP A 13 -3.80 8.19 -3.34
N SER A 14 -3.21 8.48 -4.50
CA SER A 14 -3.69 7.96 -5.80
C SER A 14 -2.56 7.25 -6.52
N PHE A 15 -2.86 6.07 -7.06
CA PHE A 15 -1.93 5.34 -7.91
C PHE A 15 -1.84 5.90 -9.33
N SER A 16 -2.77 6.77 -9.75
CA SER A 16 -2.70 7.49 -11.04
C SER A 16 -1.54 8.48 -11.16
N ILE A 17 -0.79 8.68 -10.09
CA ILE A 17 0.51 9.39 -10.11
C ILE A 17 1.54 8.61 -10.94
N GLY A 18 1.37 7.30 -11.08
CA GLY A 18 2.27 6.40 -11.81
C GLY A 18 3.55 6.08 -11.02
N ALA A 19 4.54 5.52 -11.71
CA ALA A 19 5.77 5.04 -11.08
C ALA A 19 6.62 6.15 -10.43
N ILE A 20 7.19 5.87 -9.26
CA ILE A 20 8.15 6.71 -8.55
C ILE A 20 9.43 5.91 -8.27
N ASP A 21 10.57 6.40 -8.76
CA ASP A 21 11.83 5.65 -8.82
C ASP A 21 12.47 5.37 -7.45
N THR A 22 12.25 6.25 -6.47
CA THR A 22 12.91 6.16 -5.16
C THR A 22 11.95 6.40 -4.00
N ILE A 23 12.25 5.79 -2.86
CA ILE A 23 11.47 5.96 -1.63
C ILE A 23 11.52 7.40 -1.11
N GLU A 24 12.63 8.12 -1.31
CA GLU A 24 12.76 9.53 -0.94
C GLU A 24 11.84 10.42 -1.79
N GLN A 25 11.78 10.19 -3.10
CA GLN A 25 10.84 10.89 -3.98
C GLN A 25 9.40 10.55 -3.63
N PHE A 26 9.12 9.29 -3.32
CA PHE A 26 7.79 8.86 -2.90
C PHE A 26 7.32 9.62 -1.66
N VAL A 27 8.17 9.74 -0.63
CA VAL A 27 7.84 10.51 0.59
C VAL A 27 7.49 11.96 0.23
N VAL A 28 8.30 12.61 -0.61
CA VAL A 28 8.09 14.00 -1.01
C VAL A 28 6.76 14.17 -1.77
N GLU A 29 6.48 13.32 -2.75
CA GLU A 29 5.25 13.39 -3.53
C GLU A 29 4.02 13.03 -2.70
N MET A 30 4.14 12.07 -1.78
CA MET A 30 3.08 11.69 -0.86
C MET A 30 2.71 12.85 0.07
N GLU A 31 3.68 13.47 0.74
CA GLU A 31 3.41 14.61 1.63
C GLU A 31 2.78 15.78 0.88
N LYS A 32 3.27 16.05 -0.33
CA LYS A 32 2.75 17.10 -1.21
C LYS A 32 1.32 16.80 -1.66
N TYR A 33 1.04 15.58 -2.12
CA TYR A 33 -0.28 15.15 -2.53
C TYR A 33 -1.26 15.23 -1.35
N TYR A 34 -0.91 14.62 -0.22
CA TYR A 34 -1.73 14.61 0.98
C TYR A 34 -2.06 16.04 1.44
N LYS A 35 -1.07 16.94 1.44
CA LYS A 35 -1.28 18.35 1.79
C LYS A 35 -2.16 19.10 0.80
N THR A 36 -2.05 18.80 -0.48
CA THR A 36 -2.87 19.41 -1.53
C THR A 36 -4.35 19.02 -1.37
N ILE A 37 -4.62 17.75 -1.08
CA ILE A 37 -6.00 17.24 -0.94
C ILE A 37 -6.60 17.58 0.43
N SER A 38 -5.87 17.35 1.52
CA SER A 38 -6.41 17.49 2.88
C SER A 38 -6.23 18.88 3.51
N GLY A 39 -5.31 19.69 2.96
CA GLY A 39 -4.85 20.94 3.59
C GLY A 39 -3.98 20.74 4.83
N LYS A 40 -3.61 19.50 5.18
CA LYS A 40 -2.86 19.14 6.41
C LYS A 40 -1.52 18.48 6.08
N ASN A 41 -0.61 18.46 7.04
CA ASN A 41 0.61 17.65 6.92
C ASN A 41 0.27 16.16 7.05
N PHE A 42 1.10 15.30 6.45
CA PHE A 42 0.96 13.86 6.55
C PHE A 42 0.96 13.40 8.02
N PRO A 43 -0.02 12.58 8.45
CA PRO A 43 -0.26 12.33 9.87
C PRO A 43 0.61 11.22 10.48
N LEU A 44 1.28 10.40 9.67
CA LEU A 44 2.07 9.26 10.15
C LEU A 44 3.56 9.60 10.26
N LYS A 45 4.27 8.88 11.14
CA LYS A 45 5.73 8.98 11.25
C LYS A 45 6.37 7.96 10.33
N TRP A 46 7.20 8.42 9.41
CA TRP A 46 7.80 7.56 8.38
C TRP A 46 8.62 6.39 8.93
N ASP A 47 9.36 6.60 10.02
CA ASP A 47 10.24 5.58 10.61
C ASP A 47 9.54 4.67 11.65
N GLU A 48 8.24 4.80 11.83
CA GLU A 48 7.47 3.94 12.74
C GLU A 48 7.32 2.54 12.14
N VAL A 49 7.65 1.51 12.93
CA VAL A 49 7.42 0.10 12.55
C VAL A 49 5.93 -0.21 12.64
N VAL A 50 5.35 -0.65 11.53
CA VAL A 50 3.92 -0.97 11.42
C VAL A 50 3.63 -2.45 11.31
N PHE A 51 4.61 -3.22 10.80
CA PHE A 51 4.56 -4.68 10.77
C PHE A 51 5.86 -5.26 11.30
N ASP A 52 5.79 -6.01 12.40
CA ASP A 52 6.93 -6.71 13.00
C ASP A 52 7.11 -8.12 12.41
N PHE A 53 6.97 -8.22 11.09
CA PHE A 53 7.18 -9.44 10.30
C PHE A 53 7.75 -9.06 8.94
N PRO A 54 8.53 -9.95 8.30
CA PRO A 54 9.37 -9.56 7.16
C PRO A 54 8.67 -9.66 5.81
N LYS A 55 7.49 -10.29 5.71
CA LYS A 55 6.80 -10.53 4.43
C LYS A 55 5.29 -10.42 4.57
N LEU A 56 4.64 -9.93 3.52
CA LEU A 56 3.19 -10.08 3.31
C LEU A 56 2.91 -10.33 1.82
N GLU A 57 1.74 -10.88 1.53
CA GLU A 57 1.17 -10.86 0.17
C GLU A 57 0.15 -9.74 0.08
N LEU A 58 0.28 -8.87 -0.92
CA LEU A 58 -0.72 -7.87 -1.26
C LEU A 58 -1.66 -8.45 -2.32
N GLN A 59 -2.92 -8.63 -1.93
CA GLN A 59 -4.00 -8.94 -2.85
C GLN A 59 -4.69 -7.65 -3.29
N TYR A 60 -5.04 -7.51 -4.57
CA TYR A 60 -5.78 -6.34 -5.07
C TYR A 60 -6.74 -6.73 -6.19
N LEU A 61 -7.70 -5.86 -6.49
CA LEU A 61 -8.57 -5.99 -7.66
C LEU A 61 -8.03 -5.17 -8.80
N LYS A 62 -8.02 -5.74 -9.99
CA LYS A 62 -7.70 -5.03 -11.23
C LYS A 62 -8.82 -5.23 -12.22
N TYR A 63 -9.45 -4.15 -12.66
CA TYR A 63 -10.54 -4.21 -13.63
C TYR A 63 -9.97 -4.26 -15.04
N THR A 64 -10.58 -5.10 -15.88
CA THR A 64 -10.29 -5.24 -17.30
C THR A 64 -11.57 -4.96 -18.09
N ASP A 65 -11.48 -4.82 -19.41
CA ASP A 65 -12.64 -4.46 -20.25
C ASP A 65 -13.83 -5.44 -20.10
N ASP A 66 -13.56 -6.72 -19.77
CA ASP A 66 -14.57 -7.79 -19.73
C ASP A 66 -14.78 -8.46 -18.35
N ASP A 67 -13.87 -8.26 -17.38
CA ASP A 67 -13.89 -8.92 -16.06
C ASP A 67 -12.97 -8.21 -15.03
N PHE A 68 -12.73 -8.83 -13.88
CA PHE A 68 -11.69 -8.43 -12.93
C PHE A 68 -10.71 -9.56 -12.62
N GLU A 69 -9.46 -9.19 -12.34
CA GLU A 69 -8.43 -10.08 -11.83
C GLU A 69 -8.21 -9.83 -10.34
N GLU A 70 -7.76 -10.86 -9.60
CA GLU A 70 -7.36 -10.75 -8.18
C GLU A 70 -5.89 -11.17 -7.99
N PRO A 71 -4.91 -10.36 -8.41
CA PRO A 71 -3.50 -10.72 -8.29
C PRO A 71 -3.02 -10.71 -6.83
N TYR A 72 -1.93 -11.46 -6.59
CA TYR A 72 -1.20 -11.48 -5.32
C TYR A 72 0.26 -11.12 -5.61
N GLU A 73 0.79 -10.14 -4.86
CA GLU A 73 2.18 -9.71 -4.98
C GLU A 73 2.90 -9.88 -3.64
N LEU A 74 4.00 -10.64 -3.64
CA LEU A 74 4.83 -10.82 -2.45
C LEU A 74 5.63 -9.55 -2.20
N VAL A 75 5.50 -9.01 -0.98
CA VAL A 75 6.24 -7.85 -0.52
C VAL A 75 7.16 -8.28 0.63
N GLU A 76 8.45 -7.98 0.48
CA GLU A 76 9.49 -8.33 1.47
C GLU A 76 10.11 -7.08 2.07
N ALA A 77 10.41 -7.13 3.37
CA ALA A 77 11.10 -6.07 4.08
C ALA A 77 12.59 -6.06 3.71
N ASP A 78 13.14 -4.90 3.39
CA ASP A 78 14.52 -4.69 2.96
C ASP A 78 15.52 -5.09 4.05
N ASN A 79 15.15 -4.91 5.32
CA ASN A 79 15.95 -5.33 6.47
C ASN A 79 15.76 -6.82 6.84
N GLY A 80 14.83 -7.52 6.20
CA GLY A 80 14.50 -8.93 6.46
C GLY A 80 13.82 -9.19 7.81
N LEU A 81 13.33 -8.16 8.50
CA LEU A 81 12.77 -8.24 9.86
C LEU A 81 11.36 -7.63 9.96
N ASN A 82 11.19 -6.38 9.54
CA ASN A 82 9.98 -5.60 9.78
C ASN A 82 9.83 -4.47 8.77
N PHE A 83 8.60 -3.95 8.63
CA PHE A 83 8.31 -2.80 7.78
C PHE A 83 8.09 -1.53 8.59
N THR A 84 8.74 -0.45 8.16
CA THR A 84 8.37 0.92 8.56
C THR A 84 7.18 1.43 7.74
N VAL A 85 6.52 2.50 8.20
CA VAL A 85 5.49 3.21 7.40
C VAL A 85 6.04 3.54 6.02
N LYS A 86 7.23 4.13 5.96
CA LYS A 86 7.88 4.58 4.73
C LYS A 86 8.05 3.45 3.72
N GLU A 87 8.62 2.35 4.19
CA GLU A 87 8.93 1.20 3.36
C GLU A 87 7.68 0.46 2.90
N LEU A 88 6.76 0.17 3.83
CA LEU A 88 5.52 -0.52 3.49
C LEU A 88 4.73 0.28 2.47
N PHE A 89 4.56 1.58 2.68
CA PHE A 89 3.74 2.39 1.80
C PHE A 89 4.36 2.58 0.42
N TYR A 90 5.69 2.67 0.34
CA TYR A 90 6.38 2.70 -0.94
C TYR A 90 6.21 1.39 -1.72
N LYS A 91 6.35 0.25 -1.06
CA LYS A 91 6.13 -1.07 -1.69
C LYS A 91 4.67 -1.27 -2.11
N VAL A 92 3.72 -0.82 -1.29
CA VAL A 92 2.29 -0.76 -1.65
C VAL A 92 2.08 0.12 -2.89
N HIS A 93 2.75 1.26 -2.97
CA HIS A 93 2.69 2.12 -4.14
C HIS A 93 3.26 1.44 -5.39
N GLN A 94 4.40 0.75 -5.28
CA GLN A 94 4.97 -0.01 -6.39
C GLN A 94 4.00 -1.07 -6.93
N VAL A 95 3.31 -1.79 -6.06
CA VAL A 95 2.24 -2.73 -6.46
C VAL A 95 1.05 -1.96 -7.07
N GLY A 96 0.65 -0.85 -6.46
CA GLY A 96 -0.45 0.00 -6.91
C GLY A 96 -0.24 0.65 -8.27
N VAL A 97 1.01 0.80 -8.77
CA VAL A 97 1.28 1.26 -10.15
C VAL A 97 0.58 0.37 -11.18
N ASN A 98 0.33 -0.91 -10.89
CA ASN A 98 -0.47 -1.80 -11.74
C ASN A 98 -1.93 -1.34 -11.93
N LEU A 99 -2.38 -0.37 -11.12
CA LEU A 99 -3.71 0.23 -11.09
C LEU A 99 -3.71 1.70 -11.54
N GLU A 100 -2.60 2.23 -12.07
CA GLU A 100 -2.47 3.67 -12.39
C GLU A 100 -3.52 4.18 -13.41
N ASN A 101 -4.03 3.30 -14.27
CA ASN A 101 -5.04 3.58 -15.29
C ASN A 101 -6.40 2.95 -14.94
N ASP A 102 -6.57 2.37 -13.75
CA ASP A 102 -7.84 1.81 -13.28
C ASP A 102 -8.73 2.93 -12.74
N ASP A 103 -10.05 2.81 -12.91
CA ASP A 103 -11.01 3.70 -12.26
C ASP A 103 -10.86 3.61 -10.73
N ASN A 104 -10.54 2.41 -10.21
CA ASN A 104 -10.31 2.17 -8.79
C ASN A 104 -8.82 2.33 -8.43
N CYS A 105 -8.28 3.54 -8.60
CA CYS A 105 -6.88 3.86 -8.34
C CYS A 105 -6.62 4.65 -7.04
N TYR A 106 -7.65 5.00 -6.25
CA TYR A 106 -7.48 5.73 -4.99
C TYR A 106 -7.26 4.77 -3.83
N PHE A 107 -6.22 4.98 -3.04
CA PHE A 107 -5.88 4.13 -1.90
C PHE A 107 -6.87 4.33 -0.72
N GLU A 108 -7.41 3.23 -0.18
CA GLU A 108 -8.32 3.24 0.98
C GLU A 108 -7.80 2.49 2.22
N GLY A 109 -6.55 2.04 2.19
CA GLY A 109 -5.93 1.30 3.28
C GLY A 109 -5.65 -0.17 2.96
N LEU A 110 -5.05 -0.85 3.94
CA LEU A 110 -4.81 -2.28 3.91
C LEU A 110 -5.74 -3.00 4.90
N LEU A 111 -6.27 -4.14 4.49
CA LEU A 111 -7.12 -5.00 5.32
C LEU A 111 -6.55 -6.41 5.37
N TYR A 112 -6.25 -6.90 6.57
CA TYR A 112 -5.88 -8.31 6.74
C TYR A 112 -7.05 -9.22 6.34
N SER A 113 -6.82 -10.15 5.41
CA SER A 113 -7.87 -11.04 4.90
C SER A 113 -8.32 -12.09 5.92
N ASN A 114 -7.56 -12.28 6.99
CA ASN A 114 -7.63 -13.42 7.91
C ASN A 114 -7.13 -14.74 7.31
N ASP A 115 -6.40 -14.65 6.20
CA ASP A 115 -5.74 -15.78 5.54
C ASP A 115 -4.22 -15.59 5.50
N GLU A 116 -3.52 -16.71 5.28
CA GLU A 116 -2.08 -16.77 5.14
C GLU A 116 -1.74 -17.78 4.03
N ASN A 117 -0.71 -17.48 3.24
CA ASN A 117 -0.12 -18.41 2.29
C ASN A 117 1.29 -18.81 2.78
N GLU A 118 1.53 -20.09 3.04
CA GLU A 118 2.82 -20.58 3.57
C GLU A 118 3.34 -19.81 4.82
N ASN A 119 2.43 -19.36 5.71
CA ASN A 119 2.69 -18.50 6.88
C ASN A 119 3.07 -17.04 6.56
N VAL A 120 2.76 -16.57 5.34
CA VAL A 120 2.84 -15.16 4.95
C VAL A 120 1.43 -14.57 5.02
N PRO A 121 1.19 -13.50 5.80
CA PRO A 121 -0.13 -12.90 5.92
C PRO A 121 -0.55 -12.22 4.62
N ILE A 122 -1.82 -12.40 4.26
CA ILE A 122 -2.42 -11.77 3.08
C ILE A 122 -3.14 -10.49 3.51
N TYR A 123 -2.79 -9.38 2.86
CA TYR A 123 -3.46 -8.09 3.03
C TYR A 123 -4.11 -7.67 1.72
N PHE A 124 -5.39 -7.34 1.79
CA PHE A 124 -6.11 -6.75 0.68
C PHE A 124 -5.80 -5.25 0.61
N LEU A 125 -5.23 -4.82 -0.51
CA LEU A 125 -5.07 -3.44 -0.90
C LEU A 125 -6.44 -2.91 -1.35
N ARG A 126 -7.06 -2.09 -0.50
CA ARG A 126 -8.37 -1.51 -0.81
C ARG A 126 -8.18 -0.29 -1.68
N THR A 127 -8.92 -0.24 -2.78
CA THR A 127 -9.01 0.92 -3.65
C THR A 127 -10.45 1.35 -3.89
N GLY A 128 -10.62 2.63 -4.22
CA GLY A 128 -11.89 3.25 -4.61
C GLY A 128 -11.73 4.13 -5.86
N SER A 129 -12.85 4.67 -6.34
CA SER A 129 -12.99 5.55 -7.52
C SER A 129 -13.38 6.99 -7.17
#